data_AF-A0AAW1RPL4-F1
#
_entry.id   AF-A0AAW1RPL4-F1
#
_cell.length_a   1.000
_cell.length_b   1.000
_cell.length_c   1.000
_cell.angle_alpha   90.00
_cell.angle_beta   90.00
_cell.angle_gamma   90.00
#
_symmetry.space_group_name_H-M   'P 1'
#
loop_
_entity.id
_entity.type
_entity.pdbx_description
1 polymer ?
#
loop_
_entity_poly.entity_id
_entity_poly.type
_entity_poly.pdbx_seq_one_letter_code
_entity_poly.pdbx_strand_id
1 'polypeptide(L)'
;MDREGKVSCILPSGASTGSREASELRDGGPAWHGKGVTKAVENINNVIAPALQGFDAADQADIDAKMKELDGTSVKSNLGANAILAVSMAVCRAGAAEKNQHVSQHIANLAGMPTCETYQSLKTILLAKFGRNAVNVGDEGGFVPPITEAQEALEILVAAIKDAGYEGKIEIGIDPAASEFHIDGKYDLNFKRNDPTKVELDIIGWTL
;
A
#
# COMPACT_ATOMS: atom_id res chain seq x y z
N MET A 1 -16.26 -7.36 -4.43
CA MET A 1 -16.91 -8.43 -5.21
C MET A 1 -18.26 -7.90 -5.64
N ASP A 2 -18.66 -8.10 -6.90
CA ASP A 2 -20.03 -7.79 -7.30
C ASP A 2 -21.02 -8.83 -6.73
N ARG A 3 -22.31 -8.66 -7.03
CA ARG A 3 -23.36 -9.56 -6.53
C ARG A 3 -23.27 -10.98 -7.09
N GLU A 4 -22.45 -11.21 -8.11
CA GLU A 4 -22.25 -12.51 -8.76
C GLU A 4 -20.95 -13.18 -8.34
N GLY A 5 -20.22 -12.61 -7.37
CA GLY A 5 -18.94 -13.17 -6.96
C GLY A 5 -17.76 -12.75 -7.84
N LYS A 6 -17.91 -11.74 -8.71
CA LYS A 6 -16.81 -11.33 -9.59
C LYS A 6 -15.94 -10.26 -8.93
N VAL A 7 -14.65 -10.35 -9.23
CA VAL A 7 -13.65 -9.34 -8.89
C VAL A 7 -13.00 -8.85 -10.17
N SER A 8 -12.65 -7.58 -10.21
CA SER A 8 -11.95 -6.96 -11.32
C SER A 8 -10.70 -6.25 -10.82
N CYS A 9 -9.68 -6.20 -11.66
CA CYS A 9 -8.48 -5.41 -11.46
C CYS A 9 -8.03 -4.85 -12.82
N ILE A 10 -7.38 -3.70 -12.79
CA ILE A 10 -6.72 -3.10 -13.94
C ILE A 10 -5.27 -2.92 -13.52
N LEU A 11 -4.35 -3.22 -14.42
CA LEU A 11 -2.94 -2.98 -14.18
C LEU A 11 -2.46 -1.70 -14.85
N PRO A 12 -1.56 -0.96 -14.19
CA PRO A 12 -0.83 0.10 -14.85
C PRO A 12 0.10 -0.48 -15.92
N SER A 13 0.39 0.31 -16.94
CA SER A 13 1.43 -0.02 -17.93
C SER A 13 2.80 0.03 -17.28
N GLY A 14 3.65 -0.96 -17.55
CA GLY A 14 5.08 -0.83 -17.33
C GLY A 14 5.68 0.11 -18.39
N ALA A 15 6.71 0.86 -18.01
CA ALA A 15 7.46 1.73 -18.93
C ALA A 15 8.92 1.27 -19.12
N SER A 16 9.42 0.39 -18.24
CA SER A 16 10.83 0.07 -18.15
C SER A 16 11.17 -1.24 -18.86
N THR A 17 12.25 -1.21 -19.63
CA THR A 17 12.86 -2.33 -20.34
C THR A 17 14.14 -2.81 -19.64
N GLY A 18 14.31 -2.47 -18.35
CA GLY A 18 15.49 -2.84 -17.58
C GLY A 18 15.70 -4.36 -17.58
N SER A 19 16.94 -4.80 -17.83
CA SER A 19 17.29 -6.23 -17.97
C SER A 19 17.05 -7.09 -16.72
N ARG A 20 16.70 -6.46 -15.59
CA ARG A 20 16.39 -7.12 -14.31
C ARG A 20 14.92 -6.98 -13.89
N GLU A 21 14.11 -6.27 -14.65
CA GLU A 21 12.69 -6.09 -14.34
C GLU A 21 11.83 -7.22 -14.90
N ALA A 22 10.64 -7.36 -14.34
CA ALA A 22 9.65 -8.28 -14.90
C ALA A 22 9.17 -7.74 -16.26
N SER A 23 9.19 -8.58 -17.29
CA SER A 23 8.93 -8.19 -18.67
C SER A 23 7.43 -8.17 -18.95
N GLU A 24 6.90 -7.00 -19.27
CA GLU A 24 5.55 -6.89 -19.81
C GLU A 24 5.46 -7.51 -21.21
N LEU A 25 4.44 -8.34 -21.47
CA LEU A 25 4.25 -8.94 -22.78
C LEU A 25 3.37 -8.03 -23.68
N ARG A 26 3.94 -7.64 -24.82
CA ARG A 26 3.27 -6.82 -25.85
C ARG A 26 3.17 -7.58 -27.17
N ASP A 27 2.12 -7.29 -27.94
CA ASP A 27 1.84 -7.99 -29.20
C ASP A 27 2.87 -7.66 -30.28
N GLY A 28 3.40 -6.43 -30.29
CA GLY A 28 4.18 -5.88 -31.39
C GLY A 28 3.30 -5.58 -32.61
N GLY A 29 3.93 -5.27 -33.74
CA GLY A 29 3.23 -5.01 -34.99
C GLY A 29 2.56 -3.62 -35.08
N PRO A 30 1.73 -3.38 -36.13
CA PRO A 30 1.21 -2.06 -36.44
C PRO A 30 0.03 -1.63 -35.56
N ALA A 31 -0.75 -2.59 -35.04
CA ALA A 31 -1.89 -2.30 -34.18
C ALA A 31 -1.42 -1.64 -32.88
N TRP A 32 -2.10 -0.55 -32.48
CA TRP A 32 -1.79 0.19 -31.24
C TRP A 32 -0.31 0.57 -31.09
N HIS A 33 0.39 0.80 -32.21
CA HIS A 33 1.84 1.07 -32.23
C HIS A 33 2.66 -0.03 -31.52
N GLY A 34 2.23 -1.28 -31.66
CA GLY A 34 2.87 -2.45 -31.07
C GLY A 34 2.57 -2.67 -29.58
N LYS A 35 1.71 -1.84 -28.98
CA LYS A 35 1.39 -1.86 -27.54
C LYS A 35 0.18 -2.72 -27.17
N GLY A 36 -0.36 -3.48 -28.14
CA GLY A 36 -1.39 -4.48 -27.87
C GLY A 36 -0.94 -5.48 -26.80
N VAL A 37 -1.91 -6.10 -26.12
CA VAL A 37 -1.68 -7.07 -25.05
C VAL A 37 -2.50 -8.36 -25.23
N THR A 38 -2.96 -8.65 -26.45
CA THR A 38 -3.79 -9.83 -26.72
C THR A 38 -3.07 -11.12 -26.35
N LYS A 39 -1.75 -11.22 -26.56
CA LYS A 39 -0.96 -12.38 -26.13
C LYS A 39 -1.00 -12.59 -24.61
N ALA A 40 -0.90 -11.51 -23.83
CA ALA A 40 -1.00 -11.59 -22.37
C ALA A 40 -2.41 -12.03 -21.94
N VAL A 41 -3.45 -11.53 -22.60
CA VAL A 41 -4.85 -11.93 -22.35
C VAL A 41 -5.09 -13.40 -22.71
N GLU A 42 -4.53 -13.87 -23.82
CA GLU A 42 -4.58 -15.29 -24.23
C GLU A 42 -3.87 -16.19 -23.21
N ASN A 43 -2.71 -15.78 -22.69
CA ASN A 43 -2.01 -16.49 -21.63
C ASN A 43 -2.86 -16.59 -20.35
N ILE A 44 -3.58 -15.52 -19.97
CA ILE A 44 -4.52 -15.57 -18.85
C ILE A 44 -5.60 -16.62 -19.11
N ASN A 45 -6.29 -16.53 -20.23
CA ASN A 45 -7.49 -17.34 -20.49
C ASN A 45 -7.16 -18.82 -20.75
N ASN A 46 -6.07 -19.11 -21.46
CA ASN A 46 -5.78 -20.44 -21.99
C ASN A 46 -4.71 -21.20 -21.21
N VAL A 47 -3.91 -20.50 -20.40
CA VAL A 47 -2.77 -21.11 -19.68
C VAL A 47 -2.92 -20.95 -18.18
N ILE A 48 -3.04 -19.71 -17.69
CA ILE A 48 -3.10 -19.43 -16.25
C ILE A 48 -4.44 -19.88 -15.65
N ALA A 49 -5.56 -19.48 -16.24
CA ALA A 49 -6.88 -19.76 -15.68
C ALA A 49 -7.15 -21.26 -15.52
N PRO A 50 -6.88 -22.14 -16.51
CA PRO A 50 -7.04 -23.59 -16.33
C PRO A 50 -6.10 -24.16 -15.25
N ALA A 51 -4.88 -23.64 -15.14
CA ALA A 51 -3.89 -24.12 -14.17
C ALA A 51 -4.22 -23.77 -12.71
N LEU A 52 -5.03 -22.73 -12.48
CA LEU A 52 -5.43 -22.27 -11.15
C LEU A 52 -6.84 -22.73 -10.75
N GLN A 53 -7.55 -23.48 -11.59
CA GLN A 53 -8.86 -24.02 -11.23
C GLN A 53 -8.76 -24.94 -10.00
N GLY A 54 -9.60 -24.67 -9.00
CA GLY A 54 -9.64 -25.45 -7.77
C GLY A 54 -8.64 -25.03 -6.69
N PHE A 55 -7.80 -24.02 -6.95
CA PHE A 55 -6.97 -23.40 -5.92
C PHE A 55 -7.82 -22.59 -4.94
N ASP A 56 -7.39 -22.54 -3.68
CA ASP A 56 -7.96 -21.67 -2.66
C ASP A 56 -7.49 -20.23 -2.90
N ALA A 57 -8.43 -19.32 -3.16
CA ALA A 57 -8.14 -17.91 -3.39
C ALA A 57 -7.56 -17.19 -2.16
N ALA A 58 -7.69 -17.78 -0.96
CA ALA A 58 -7.07 -17.30 0.26
C ALA A 58 -5.57 -17.62 0.36
N ASP A 59 -5.04 -18.56 -0.43
CA ASP A 59 -3.62 -18.94 -0.48
C ASP A 59 -2.89 -18.23 -1.63
N GLN A 60 -2.65 -16.94 -1.42
CA GLN A 60 -1.95 -16.09 -2.38
C GLN A 60 -0.54 -16.63 -2.72
N ALA A 61 0.15 -17.20 -1.73
CA ALA A 61 1.53 -17.64 -1.88
C ALA A 61 1.63 -18.84 -2.82
N ASP A 62 0.74 -19.82 -2.68
CA ASP A 62 0.71 -21.00 -3.55
C ASP A 62 0.30 -20.64 -4.98
N ILE A 63 -0.70 -19.78 -5.15
CA ILE A 63 -1.13 -19.30 -6.47
C ILE A 63 -0.01 -18.52 -7.19
N ASP A 64 0.66 -17.60 -6.49
CA ASP A 64 1.78 -16.84 -7.05
C ASP A 64 2.98 -17.74 -7.34
N ALA A 65 3.24 -18.75 -6.50
CA ALA A 65 4.26 -19.76 -6.77
C ALA A 65 3.93 -20.59 -8.01
N LYS A 66 2.67 -21.00 -8.16
CA LYS A 66 2.22 -21.76 -9.33
C LYS A 66 2.36 -20.98 -10.62
N MET A 67 2.01 -19.69 -10.62
CA MET A 67 2.19 -18.82 -11.79
C MET A 67 3.67 -18.60 -12.12
N LYS A 68 4.55 -18.47 -11.11
CA LYS A 68 6.01 -18.38 -11.33
C LYS A 68 6.58 -19.65 -11.93
N GLU A 69 6.15 -20.82 -11.43
CA GLU A 69 6.52 -22.13 -11.98
C GLU A 69 6.04 -22.27 -13.44
N LEU A 70 4.78 -21.91 -13.70
CA LEU A 70 4.15 -22.00 -15.02
C LEU A 70 4.82 -21.10 -16.06
N ASP A 71 5.29 -19.92 -15.65
CA ASP A 71 6.10 -19.06 -16.51
C ASP A 71 7.50 -19.63 -16.75
N GLY A 72 8.16 -20.11 -15.68
CA GLY A 72 9.48 -20.74 -15.75
C GLY A 72 10.64 -19.79 -15.98
N THR A 73 10.43 -18.47 -16.01
CA THR A 73 11.50 -17.47 -16.17
C THR A 73 11.60 -16.54 -14.96
N SER A 74 12.81 -16.06 -14.66
CA SER A 74 13.04 -15.11 -13.55
C SER A 74 12.39 -13.75 -13.81
N VAL A 75 12.20 -13.40 -15.08
CA VAL A 75 11.67 -12.10 -15.53
C VAL A 75 10.23 -12.16 -16.01
N LYS A 76 9.54 -13.29 -15.88
CA LYS A 76 8.11 -13.43 -16.27
C LYS A 76 7.85 -13.18 -17.76
N SER A 77 8.80 -13.55 -18.64
CA SER A 77 8.73 -13.21 -20.07
C SER A 77 7.88 -14.16 -20.90
N ASN A 78 7.57 -15.38 -20.41
CA ASN A 78 6.81 -16.36 -21.18
C ASN A 78 5.31 -16.07 -21.12
N LEU A 79 4.78 -15.84 -19.92
CA LEU A 79 3.38 -15.48 -19.70
C LEU A 79 3.16 -13.97 -19.79
N GLY A 80 4.18 -13.19 -19.42
CA GLY A 80 4.10 -11.74 -19.30
C GLY A 80 3.84 -11.31 -17.85
N ALA A 81 4.64 -10.36 -17.36
CA ALA A 81 4.49 -9.80 -16.02
C ALA A 81 3.10 -9.16 -15.81
N ASN A 82 2.53 -8.55 -16.86
CA ASN A 82 1.17 -8.03 -16.88
C ASN A 82 0.12 -9.14 -16.72
N ALA A 83 0.29 -10.29 -17.36
CA ALA A 83 -0.64 -11.41 -17.21
C ALA A 83 -0.63 -11.95 -15.77
N ILE A 84 0.55 -12.24 -15.24
CA ILE A 84 0.73 -12.80 -13.89
C ILE A 84 0.24 -11.83 -12.83
N LEU A 85 0.64 -10.56 -12.91
CA LEU A 85 0.25 -9.57 -11.92
C LEU A 85 -1.28 -9.31 -11.94
N ALA A 86 -1.92 -9.41 -13.10
CA ALA A 86 -3.36 -9.18 -13.20
C ALA A 86 -4.13 -10.28 -12.46
N VAL A 87 -3.75 -11.54 -12.69
CA VAL A 87 -4.34 -12.67 -11.98
C VAL A 87 -4.02 -12.63 -10.49
N SER A 88 -2.76 -12.32 -10.12
CA SER A 88 -2.33 -12.19 -8.72
C SER A 88 -3.16 -11.16 -7.94
N MET A 89 -3.41 -9.99 -8.53
CA MET A 89 -4.24 -8.94 -7.90
C MET A 89 -5.73 -9.28 -7.87
N ALA A 90 -6.24 -9.97 -8.89
CA ALA A 90 -7.62 -10.47 -8.88
C ALA A 90 -7.83 -11.51 -7.77
N VAL A 91 -6.89 -12.45 -7.61
CA VAL A 91 -6.89 -13.47 -6.55
C VAL A 91 -6.82 -12.80 -5.18
N CYS A 92 -5.94 -11.82 -4.98
CA CYS A 92 -5.86 -11.06 -3.72
C CYS A 92 -7.20 -10.40 -3.36
N ARG A 93 -7.92 -9.85 -4.34
CA ARG A 93 -9.27 -9.28 -4.13
C ARG A 93 -10.32 -10.35 -3.84
N ALA A 94 -10.22 -11.51 -4.46
CA ALA A 94 -11.10 -12.65 -4.20
C ALA A 94 -10.89 -13.21 -2.79
N GLY A 95 -9.64 -13.47 -2.39
CA GLY A 95 -9.28 -13.92 -1.04
C GLY A 95 -9.67 -12.91 0.04
N ALA A 96 -9.58 -11.60 -0.23
CA ALA A 96 -10.11 -10.58 0.67
C ALA A 96 -11.64 -10.69 0.81
N ALA A 97 -12.36 -10.86 -0.30
CA ALA A 97 -13.81 -10.96 -0.30
C ALA A 97 -14.31 -12.23 0.40
N GLU A 98 -13.65 -13.37 0.19
CA GLU A 98 -13.96 -14.63 0.87
C GLU A 98 -13.81 -14.52 2.39
N LYS A 99 -12.76 -13.82 2.85
CA LYS A 99 -12.52 -13.56 4.27
C LYS A 99 -13.41 -12.43 4.84
N ASN A 100 -14.32 -11.84 4.04
CA ASN A 100 -15.10 -10.65 4.41
C ASN A 100 -14.22 -9.49 4.92
N GLN A 101 -13.04 -9.33 4.33
CA GLN A 101 -12.05 -8.30 4.70
C GLN A 101 -11.98 -7.22 3.62
N HIS A 102 -11.63 -6.00 4.04
CA HIS A 102 -11.20 -4.98 3.09
C HIS A 102 -9.87 -5.41 2.45
N VAL A 103 -9.66 -5.10 1.17
CA VAL A 103 -8.46 -5.54 0.42
C VAL A 103 -7.16 -5.11 1.11
N SER A 104 -7.11 -3.91 1.68
CA SER A 104 -5.94 -3.45 2.44
C SER A 104 -5.64 -4.31 3.67
N GLN A 105 -6.66 -4.78 4.38
CA GLN A 105 -6.49 -5.68 5.52
C GLN A 105 -5.99 -7.06 5.06
N HIS A 106 -6.50 -7.56 3.94
CA HIS A 106 -6.05 -8.83 3.41
C HIS A 106 -4.58 -8.78 2.98
N ILE A 107 -4.17 -7.73 2.26
CA ILE A 107 -2.77 -7.50 1.86
C ILE A 107 -1.86 -7.43 3.09
N ALA A 108 -2.30 -6.72 4.14
CA ALA A 108 -1.56 -6.65 5.39
C ALA A 108 -1.27 -8.02 6.00
N ASN A 109 -2.32 -8.84 6.11
CA ASN A 109 -2.25 -10.18 6.66
C ASN A 109 -1.29 -11.05 5.84
N LEU A 110 -1.37 -10.96 4.50
CA LEU A 110 -0.49 -11.69 3.58
C LEU A 110 0.98 -11.25 3.70
N ALA A 111 1.23 -9.95 3.85
CA ALA A 111 2.58 -9.41 3.98
C ALA A 111 3.17 -9.63 5.39
N GLY A 112 2.40 -10.19 6.33
CA GLY A 112 2.78 -10.27 7.74
C GLY A 112 3.09 -8.88 8.32
N MET A 113 2.48 -7.83 7.77
CA MET A 113 2.85 -6.46 8.07
C MET A 113 2.08 -5.96 9.28
N PRO A 114 2.78 -5.70 10.40
CA PRO A 114 2.16 -5.24 11.63
C PRO A 114 1.61 -3.80 11.51
N THR A 115 2.05 -3.06 10.49
CA THR A 115 1.72 -1.65 10.26
C THR A 115 0.28 -1.43 9.87
N CYS A 116 -0.37 -2.36 9.18
CA CYS A 116 -1.78 -2.20 8.82
C CYS A 116 -2.73 -2.55 9.97
N GLU A 117 -2.40 -3.55 10.79
CA GLU A 117 -3.12 -3.80 12.05
C GLU A 117 -2.98 -2.61 12.99
N THR A 118 -1.76 -2.07 13.12
CA THR A 118 -1.48 -0.83 13.85
C THR A 118 -2.26 0.36 13.26
N TYR A 119 -2.37 0.46 11.93
CA TYR A 119 -3.16 1.51 11.27
C TYR A 119 -4.68 1.36 11.51
N GLN A 120 -5.24 0.15 11.55
CA GLN A 120 -6.65 -0.06 11.91
C GLN A 120 -6.91 0.16 13.41
N SER A 121 -5.97 -0.22 14.26
CA SER A 121 -6.01 0.11 15.70
C SER A 121 -6.00 1.62 15.88
N LEU A 122 -5.09 2.33 15.20
CA LEU A 122 -5.03 3.79 15.15
C LEU A 122 -6.38 4.39 14.73
N LYS A 123 -6.99 3.86 13.66
CA LYS A 123 -8.32 4.28 13.21
C LYS A 123 -9.37 4.15 14.32
N THR A 124 -9.37 3.04 15.04
CA THR A 124 -10.32 2.76 16.12
C THR A 124 -10.13 3.73 17.28
N ILE A 125 -8.88 3.99 17.68
CA ILE A 125 -8.53 4.95 18.73
C ILE A 125 -8.95 6.37 18.33
N LEU A 126 -8.64 6.80 17.10
CA LEU A 126 -9.02 8.13 16.60
C LEU A 126 -10.55 8.28 16.49
N LEU A 127 -11.27 7.26 16.02
CA LEU A 127 -12.73 7.25 15.99
C LEU A 127 -13.34 7.41 17.38
N ALA A 128 -12.80 6.70 18.37
CA ALA A 128 -13.29 6.76 19.75
C ALA A 128 -12.99 8.13 20.40
N LYS A 129 -11.81 8.70 20.15
CA LYS A 129 -11.34 9.94 20.78
C LYS A 129 -11.91 11.21 20.14
N PHE A 130 -12.00 11.24 18.81
CA PHE A 130 -12.32 12.46 18.04
C PHE A 130 -13.54 12.32 17.10
N GLY A 131 -14.13 11.14 17.00
CA GLY A 131 -15.29 10.88 16.16
C GLY A 131 -14.96 10.65 14.68
N ARG A 132 -16.01 10.48 13.86
CA ARG A 132 -15.90 10.06 12.44
C ARG A 132 -15.05 10.98 11.57
N ASN A 133 -15.04 12.28 11.83
CA ASN A 133 -14.33 13.24 10.99
C ASN A 133 -12.81 13.12 11.10
N ALA A 134 -12.29 12.53 12.18
CA ALA A 134 -10.86 12.39 12.43
C ALA A 134 -10.17 11.27 11.64
N VAL A 135 -10.94 10.44 10.94
CA VAL A 135 -10.41 9.31 10.15
C VAL A 135 -10.58 9.49 8.65
N ASN A 136 -10.75 10.74 8.21
CA ASN A 136 -10.49 11.10 6.83
C ASN A 136 -8.99 10.91 6.53
N VAL A 137 -8.69 10.52 5.29
CA VAL A 137 -7.31 10.27 4.85
C VAL A 137 -6.79 11.46 4.06
N GLY A 138 -5.54 11.83 4.30
CA GLY A 138 -4.80 12.80 3.49
C GLY A 138 -4.24 12.17 2.21
N ASP A 139 -3.47 12.94 1.46
CA ASP A 139 -2.95 12.54 0.14
C ASP A 139 -2.06 11.29 0.18
N GLU A 140 -1.38 11.04 1.30
CA GLU A 140 -0.52 9.86 1.50
C GLU A 140 -1.22 8.72 2.27
N GLY A 141 -2.53 8.83 2.49
CA GLY A 141 -3.32 7.79 3.15
C GLY A 141 -3.24 7.80 4.68
N GLY A 142 -2.48 8.69 5.32
CA GLY A 142 -2.50 8.91 6.76
C GLY A 142 -3.80 9.57 7.25
N PHE A 143 -4.20 9.34 8.50
CA PHE A 143 -5.36 10.02 9.10
C PHE A 143 -5.07 11.49 9.41
N VAL A 144 -6.10 12.34 9.35
CA VAL A 144 -6.01 13.78 9.66
C VAL A 144 -6.89 14.13 10.88
N PRO A 145 -6.49 13.74 12.10
CA PRO A 145 -7.23 14.08 13.32
C PRO A 145 -6.98 15.53 13.74
N PRO A 146 -7.88 16.13 14.55
CA PRO A 146 -7.73 17.49 15.06
C PRO A 146 -6.72 17.55 16.23
N ILE A 147 -5.49 17.11 15.99
CA ILE A 147 -4.40 17.13 16.98
C ILE A 147 -3.58 18.41 16.80
N THR A 148 -3.29 19.09 17.91
CA THR A 148 -2.48 20.32 17.90
C THR A 148 -1.09 20.10 18.49
N GLU A 149 -0.93 19.13 19.40
CA GLU A 149 0.34 18.86 20.10
C GLU A 149 1.04 17.60 19.54
N ALA A 150 2.33 17.71 19.21
CA ALA A 150 3.11 16.57 18.67
C ALA A 150 3.19 15.39 19.65
N GLN A 151 3.27 15.67 20.95
CA GLN A 151 3.30 14.66 22.00
C GLN A 151 2.02 13.81 22.01
N GLU A 152 0.86 14.43 21.80
CA GLU A 152 -0.41 13.70 21.73
C GLU A 152 -0.46 12.75 20.52
N ALA A 153 0.07 13.18 19.37
CA ALA A 153 0.17 12.31 18.20
C ALA A 153 1.06 11.09 18.49
N LEU A 154 2.22 11.29 19.13
CA LEU A 154 3.12 10.19 19.50
C LEU A 154 2.48 9.23 20.50
N GLU A 155 1.79 9.73 21.52
CA GLU A 155 1.09 8.91 22.50
C GLU A 155 0.01 8.04 21.87
N ILE A 156 -0.75 8.59 20.91
CA ILE A 156 -1.76 7.85 20.17
C ILE A 156 -1.11 6.77 19.29
N LEU A 157 0.00 7.08 18.61
CA LEU A 157 0.74 6.11 17.80
C LEU A 157 1.28 4.96 18.66
N VAL A 158 1.88 5.26 19.81
CA VAL A 158 2.36 4.26 20.77
C VAL A 158 1.20 3.41 21.30
N ALA A 159 0.05 4.03 21.62
CA ALA A 159 -1.14 3.31 22.04
C ALA A 159 -1.65 2.36 20.95
N ALA A 160 -1.66 2.78 19.68
CA ALA A 160 -2.06 1.95 18.56
C ALA A 160 -1.11 0.76 18.32
N ILE A 161 0.21 0.99 18.41
CA ILE A 161 1.22 -0.08 18.31
C ILE A 161 1.01 -1.12 19.41
N LYS A 162 0.74 -0.65 20.63
CA LYS A 162 0.49 -1.52 21.79
C LYS A 162 -0.81 -2.29 21.67
N ASP A 163 -1.90 -1.63 21.30
CA ASP A 163 -3.22 -2.25 21.10
C ASP A 163 -3.18 -3.30 19.99
N ALA A 164 -2.41 -3.06 18.93
CA ALA A 164 -2.14 -4.05 17.89
C ALA A 164 -1.17 -5.17 18.32
N GLY A 165 -0.58 -5.12 19.52
CA GLY A 165 0.30 -6.17 20.05
C GLY A 165 1.73 -6.18 19.48
N TYR A 166 2.19 -5.05 18.93
CA TYR A 166 3.49 -4.91 18.29
C TYR A 166 4.49 -4.03 19.05
N GLU A 167 4.31 -3.90 20.37
CA GLU A 167 5.25 -3.20 21.24
C GLU A 167 6.67 -3.79 21.11
N GLY A 168 7.66 -2.92 20.88
CA GLY A 168 9.06 -3.32 20.63
C GLY A 168 9.34 -3.93 19.25
N LYS A 169 8.34 -4.01 18.35
CA LYS A 169 8.48 -4.53 16.98
C LYS A 169 8.29 -3.48 15.90
N ILE A 170 7.71 -2.32 16.25
CA ILE A 170 7.52 -1.17 15.37
C ILE A 170 8.24 0.04 15.98
N GLU A 171 9.02 0.74 15.15
CA GLU A 171 9.63 2.02 15.47
C GLU A 171 8.88 3.16 14.76
N ILE A 172 8.95 4.38 15.31
CA ILE A 172 8.28 5.56 14.76
C ILE A 172 9.31 6.41 13.99
N GLY A 173 9.04 6.64 12.70
CA GLY A 173 9.73 7.65 11.90
C GLY A 173 8.93 8.94 11.84
N ILE A 174 9.62 10.09 11.85
CA ILE A 174 9.00 11.42 11.78
C ILE A 174 9.68 12.18 10.65
N ASP A 175 8.88 12.74 9.73
CA ASP A 175 9.32 13.80 8.84
C ASP A 175 8.79 15.13 9.38
N PRO A 176 9.63 15.93 10.05
CA PRO A 176 9.20 17.22 10.58
C PRO A 176 8.97 18.25 9.49
N ALA A 177 9.44 18.05 8.24
CA ALA A 177 9.35 19.04 7.16
C ALA A 177 9.76 20.46 7.62
N ALA A 178 10.87 20.56 8.35
CA ALA A 178 11.21 21.76 9.13
C ALA A 178 11.39 23.05 8.31
N SER A 179 11.62 22.93 7.00
CA SER A 179 11.66 24.06 6.08
C SER A 179 10.34 24.83 5.99
N GLU A 180 9.20 24.19 6.27
CA GLU A 180 7.86 24.80 6.20
C GLU A 180 7.59 25.81 7.32
N PHE A 181 8.36 25.75 8.40
CA PHE A 181 8.20 26.62 9.57
C PHE A 181 9.53 27.23 10.02
N HIS A 182 10.52 27.25 9.13
CA HIS A 182 11.76 27.97 9.35
C HIS A 182 11.60 29.44 8.92
N ILE A 183 11.79 30.36 9.85
CA ILE A 183 11.66 31.81 9.65
C ILE A 183 12.90 32.49 10.23
N ASP A 184 13.69 33.16 9.37
CA ASP A 184 14.83 34.01 9.76
C ASP A 184 15.82 33.36 10.74
N GLY A 185 16.18 32.09 10.52
CA GLY A 185 17.15 31.36 11.35
C GLY A 185 16.56 30.74 12.62
N LYS A 186 15.24 30.80 12.78
CA LYS A 186 14.47 30.20 13.88
C LYS A 186 13.37 29.29 13.34
N TYR A 187 12.81 28.45 14.21
CA TYR A 187 11.68 27.59 13.89
C TYR A 187 10.42 28.03 14.64
N ASP A 188 9.34 28.30 13.91
CA ASP A 188 8.03 28.63 14.47
C ASP A 188 7.18 27.35 14.61
N LEU A 189 7.26 26.70 15.77
CA LEU A 189 6.49 25.49 16.06
C LEU A 189 4.96 25.74 16.12
N ASN A 190 4.54 27.01 16.15
CA ASN A 190 3.15 27.44 16.19
C ASN A 190 2.64 27.98 14.84
N PHE A 191 3.38 27.82 13.74
CA PHE A 191 3.01 28.40 12.43
C PHE A 191 1.60 28.03 11.90
N LYS A 192 1.01 26.93 12.41
CA LYS A 192 -0.36 26.48 12.09
C LYS A 192 -1.41 26.89 13.13
N ARG A 193 -1.01 27.49 14.25
CA ARG A 193 -1.92 28.00 15.29
C ARG A 193 -2.16 29.50 15.04
N ASN A 194 -3.40 29.94 15.15
CA ASN A 194 -3.74 31.37 15.24
C ASN A 194 -3.41 31.93 16.64
N ASP A 195 -2.22 31.65 17.16
CA ASP A 195 -1.76 32.08 18.48
C ASP A 195 -0.55 33.02 18.31
N PRO A 196 -0.63 34.28 18.78
CA PRO A 196 0.49 35.23 18.70
C PRO A 196 1.69 34.85 19.58
N THR A 197 1.56 33.83 20.43
CA THR A 197 2.62 33.36 21.32
C THR A 197 3.60 32.48 20.54
N LYS A 198 4.71 33.06 20.07
CA LYS A 198 5.77 32.31 19.39
C LYS A 198 6.52 31.42 20.39
N VAL A 199 6.47 30.11 20.18
CA VAL A 199 7.43 29.18 20.81
C VAL A 199 8.61 29.06 19.86
N GLU A 200 9.61 29.91 20.06
CA GLU A 200 10.84 29.90 19.27
C GLU A 200 11.85 28.94 19.92
N LEU A 201 12.39 28.00 19.13
CA LEU A 201 13.59 27.26 19.50
C LEU A 201 14.78 27.86 18.75
N ASP A 202 15.81 28.24 19.48
CA ASP A 202 17.09 28.59 18.89
C ASP A 202 17.77 27.32 18.36
N ILE A 203 18.50 27.47 17.24
CA ILE A 203 19.43 26.45 16.77
C ILE A 203 20.52 26.32 17.83
N ILE A 204 20.37 25.36 18.75
CA ILE A 204 21.48 24.92 19.60
C ILE A 204 22.48 24.33 18.61
N GLY A 205 23.65 24.94 18.44
CA GLY A 205 24.60 24.54 17.41
C GLY A 205 25.03 23.08 17.58
N TRP A 206 24.58 22.20 16.69
CA TRP A 206 25.20 20.89 16.46
C TRP A 206 26.19 21.10 15.32
N THR A 207 27.46 21.24 15.66
CA THR A 207 28.54 21.11 14.68
C THR A 207 28.65 19.62 14.33
N LEU A 208 28.47 19.28 13.06
CA LEU A 208 28.70 17.94 12.51
C LEU A 208 30.16 17.49 12.70
#